data_AF-A0A6N9Z2P1-F1
#
_entry.id   AF-A0A6N9Z2P1-F1
#
_cell.length_a   1.000
_cell.length_b   1.000
_cell.length_c   1.000
_cell.angle_alpha   90.00
_cell.angle_beta   90.00
_cell.angle_gamma   90.00
#
_symmetry.space_group_name_H-M   'P 1'
#
loop_
_entity.id
_entity.type
_entity.pdbx_description
1 polymer ?
#
loop_
_entity_poly.entity_id
_entity_poly.type
_entity_poly.pdbx_seq_one_letter_code
_entity_poly.pdbx_strand_id
1 'polypeptide(L)'
;MNLPSILVPIGDEDPLIIPSAHREHKHGEPPISDDDILHAYRYGIEVDVNVSRTPPTHILVGTGRSGAVLYEIGVIERSWMPGITEHVIVHAMRARLSYETKWLTLQYRTGR
;
A
#
# COMPACT_ATOMS: atom_id res chain seq x y z
N MET A 1 -22.69 4.66 8.66
CA MET A 1 -22.17 3.99 7.45
C MET A 1 -21.14 4.90 6.82
N ASN A 2 -19.85 4.61 7.03
CA ASN A 2 -18.69 5.21 6.38
C ASN A 2 -17.47 4.41 6.87
N LEU A 3 -17.01 3.45 6.06
CA LEU A 3 -15.81 2.67 6.34
C LEU A 3 -14.59 3.50 5.92
N PRO A 4 -13.54 3.63 6.75
CA PRO A 4 -12.40 4.47 6.41
C PRO A 4 -11.41 3.68 5.55
N SER A 5 -11.60 3.74 4.24
CA SER A 5 -10.51 3.69 3.26
C SER A 5 -10.36 5.06 2.58
N ILE A 6 -10.51 6.14 3.37
CA ILE A 6 -10.52 7.55 2.90
C ILE A 6 -9.15 8.24 3.02
N LEU A 7 -8.15 7.64 3.67
CA LEU A 7 -6.93 8.37 4.04
C LEU A 7 -5.93 8.61 2.91
N VAL A 8 -6.24 8.15 1.69
CA VAL A 8 -5.54 8.57 0.49
C VAL A 8 -6.64 8.84 -0.55
N PRO A 9 -6.95 10.09 -0.92
CA PRO A 9 -7.77 10.35 -2.08
C PRO A 9 -6.99 9.79 -3.27
N ILE A 10 -7.34 8.58 -3.69
CA ILE A 10 -6.97 8.05 -4.98
C ILE A 10 -7.72 8.96 -5.95
N GLY A 11 -7.05 9.99 -6.49
CA GLY A 11 -7.52 10.55 -7.74
C GLY A 11 -7.68 9.39 -8.72
N ASP A 12 -8.57 9.50 -9.71
CA ASP A 12 -8.79 8.41 -10.70
C ASP A 12 -7.52 8.03 -11.53
N GLU A 13 -6.36 8.56 -11.17
CA GLU A 13 -5.04 8.30 -11.72
C GLU A 13 -4.29 7.24 -10.90
N ASP A 14 -3.69 6.28 -11.59
CA ASP A 14 -2.84 5.27 -10.97
C ASP A 14 -1.55 5.90 -10.41
N PRO A 15 -1.08 5.45 -9.23
CA PRO A 15 0.16 5.95 -8.65
C PRO A 15 1.36 5.53 -9.48
N LEU A 16 2.44 6.33 -9.42
CA LEU A 16 3.71 5.97 -10.03
C LEU A 16 4.33 4.79 -9.27
N ILE A 17 4.54 3.65 -9.94
CA ILE A 17 5.28 2.51 -9.40
C ILE A 17 6.73 2.64 -9.83
N ILE A 18 7.65 2.87 -8.89
CA ILE A 18 9.08 2.93 -9.25
C ILE A 18 9.66 1.52 -9.37
N PRO A 19 10.68 1.29 -10.23
CA PRO A 19 11.28 -0.03 -10.40
C PRO A 19 11.79 -0.67 -9.11
N SER A 20 12.18 0.15 -8.12
CA SER A 20 12.62 -0.36 -6.82
C SER A 20 11.48 -0.91 -5.95
N ALA A 21 10.22 -0.65 -6.28
CA ALA A 21 9.07 -1.21 -5.56
C ALA A 21 9.04 -2.74 -5.64
N HIS A 22 9.48 -3.31 -6.76
CA HIS A 22 9.51 -4.75 -7.02
C HIS A 22 10.72 -5.48 -6.40
N ARG A 23 11.51 -4.81 -5.55
CA ARG A 23 12.83 -5.32 -5.12
C ARG A 23 12.81 -6.51 -4.17
N GLU A 24 11.66 -6.99 -3.70
CA GLU A 24 11.62 -8.25 -2.96
C GLU A 24 11.81 -9.47 -3.89
N HIS A 25 13.01 -9.59 -4.45
CA HIS A 25 13.58 -10.85 -4.91
C HIS A 25 14.15 -11.58 -3.69
N LYS A 26 13.30 -11.96 -2.73
CA LYS A 26 13.71 -12.95 -1.74
C LYS A 26 13.54 -14.33 -2.39
N HIS A 27 14.60 -15.13 -2.38
CA HIS A 27 14.56 -16.56 -2.75
C HIS A 27 14.10 -16.91 -4.17
N GLY A 28 14.34 -16.05 -5.17
CA GLY A 28 14.02 -16.34 -6.57
C GLY A 28 12.53 -16.32 -6.90
N GLU A 29 11.70 -15.77 -6.02
CA GLU A 29 10.29 -15.50 -6.31
C GLU A 29 10.17 -14.47 -7.43
N PRO A 30 9.17 -14.61 -8.32
CA PRO A 30 8.90 -13.61 -9.34
C PRO A 30 8.51 -12.28 -8.67
N PRO A 31 8.83 -11.14 -9.30
CA PRO A 31 8.34 -9.84 -8.86
C PRO A 31 6.82 -9.83 -8.70
N ILE A 32 6.32 -9.09 -7.70
CA ILE A 32 4.89 -8.83 -7.57
C ILE A 32 4.44 -8.01 -8.80
N SER A 33 3.33 -8.42 -9.41
CA SER A 33 2.77 -7.75 -10.58
C SER A 33 2.19 -6.39 -10.23
N ASP A 34 2.26 -5.45 -11.18
CA ASP A 34 1.65 -4.12 -11.04
C ASP A 34 0.16 -4.22 -10.72
N ASP A 35 -0.56 -5.17 -11.33
CA ASP A 35 -1.97 -5.43 -11.04
C ASP A 35 -2.24 -5.75 -9.57
N ASP A 36 -1.40 -6.59 -8.94
CA ASP A 36 -1.54 -6.94 -7.53
C ASP A 36 -1.17 -5.76 -6.62
N ILE A 37 -0.14 -5.00 -7.00
CA ILE A 37 0.29 -3.79 -6.31
C ILE A 37 -0.82 -2.75 -6.32
N LEU A 38 -1.39 -2.47 -7.49
CA LEU A 38 -2.46 -1.50 -7.68
C LEU A 38 -3.74 -1.95 -6.98
N HIS A 39 -4.07 -3.24 -7.01
CA HIS A 39 -5.21 -3.76 -6.26
C HIS A 39 -5.04 -3.55 -4.75
N ALA A 40 -3.88 -3.92 -4.20
CA ALA A 40 -3.59 -3.74 -2.78
C ALA A 40 -3.52 -2.26 -2.39
N TYR A 41 -3.01 -1.39 -3.26
CA TYR A 41 -3.02 0.06 -3.08
C TYR A 41 -4.46 0.61 -3.04
N ARG A 42 -5.32 0.20 -3.97
CA ARG A 42 -6.69 0.72 -4.10
C ARG A 42 -7.63 0.27 -2.98
N TYR A 43 -7.46 -0.97 -2.50
CA TYR A 43 -8.40 -1.59 -1.55
C TYR A 43 -7.77 -1.94 -0.20
N GLY A 44 -6.51 -1.58 0.01
CA GLY A 44 -5.78 -1.82 1.24
C GLY A 44 -6.21 -0.91 2.38
N ILE A 45 -5.81 -1.30 3.58
CA ILE A 45 -5.95 -0.50 4.81
C ILE A 45 -4.59 0.04 5.18
N GLU A 46 -4.50 1.33 5.51
CA GLU A 46 -3.31 1.89 6.13
C GLU A 46 -3.12 1.32 7.54
N VAL A 47 -2.02 0.58 7.74
CA VAL A 47 -1.70 -0.07 9.02
C VAL A 47 -0.57 0.62 9.77
N ASP A 48 0.18 1.49 9.09
CA ASP A 48 1.31 2.21 9.67
C ASP A 48 1.71 3.43 8.84
N VAL A 49 2.39 4.38 9.47
CA VAL A 49 3.03 5.51 8.80
C VAL A 49 4.44 5.70 9.38
N ASN A 50 5.45 5.50 8.53
CA ASN A 50 6.83 5.76 8.90
C ASN A 50 7.16 7.25 8.74
N VAL A 51 6.94 8.00 9.82
CA VAL A 51 7.23 9.44 9.93
C VAL A 51 8.71 9.78 10.11
N SER A 52 9.58 8.78 10.29
CA SER A 52 11.04 9.02 10.37
C SER A 52 11.69 9.25 9.00
N ARG A 53 10.95 9.00 7.91
CA ARG A 53 11.36 9.26 6.54
C ARG A 53 10.81 10.61 6.05
N THR A 54 11.50 11.22 5.09
CA THR A 54 11.06 12.46 4.45
C THR A 54 11.04 12.27 2.93
N PRO A 55 9.85 12.22 2.30
CA PRO A 55 8.51 12.26 2.90
C PRO A 55 8.18 11.02 3.76
N PRO A 56 7.19 11.10 4.67
CA PRO A 56 6.69 9.94 5.40
C PRO A 56 6.28 8.81 4.45
N THR A 57 6.50 7.56 4.86
CA THR A 57 6.06 6.39 4.09
C THR A 57 4.81 5.79 4.72
N HIS A 58 3.71 5.84 4.01
CA HIS A 58 2.44 5.22 4.37
C HIS A 58 2.48 3.75 4.01
N ILE A 59 2.03 2.88 4.92
CA ILE A 59 2.04 1.43 4.72
C ILE A 59 0.60 0.95 4.59
N LEU A 60 0.22 0.61 3.37
CA LEU A 60 -1.06 0.00 3.05
C LEU A 60 -0.91 -1.52 3.04
N VAL A 61 -1.91 -2.23 3.56
CA VAL A 61 -1.96 -3.69 3.50
C VAL A 61 -3.28 -4.11 2.89
N GLY A 62 -3.21 -4.95 1.88
CA GLY A 62 -4.38 -5.41 1.13
C GLY A 62 -4.09 -6.69 0.37
N THR A 63 -5.14 -7.35 -0.09
CA THR A 63 -4.96 -8.54 -0.93
C THR A 63 -4.54 -8.15 -2.34
N GLY A 64 -3.82 -9.04 -3.01
CA GLY A 64 -3.72 -9.01 -4.46
C GLY A 64 -5.07 -9.22 -5.14
N ARG A 65 -5.07 -9.16 -6.47
CA ARG A 65 -6.28 -9.29 -7.31
C ARG A 65 -6.96 -10.66 -7.16
N SER A 66 -6.19 -11.69 -6.87
CA SER A 66 -6.72 -13.05 -6.62
C SER A 66 -7.34 -13.22 -5.24
N GLY A 67 -7.09 -12.32 -4.29
CA GLY A 67 -7.48 -12.47 -2.88
C GLY A 67 -6.60 -13.44 -2.07
N ALA A 68 -5.67 -14.17 -2.70
CA ALA A 68 -4.95 -15.27 -2.06
C ALA A 68 -3.73 -14.84 -1.23
N VAL A 69 -3.13 -13.70 -1.57
CA VAL A 69 -1.90 -13.20 -0.94
C VAL A 69 -2.16 -11.79 -0.42
N LEU A 70 -1.71 -11.55 0.82
CA LEU A 70 -1.70 -10.21 1.41
C LEU A 70 -0.37 -9.53 1.10
N TYR A 71 -0.43 -8.30 0.60
CA TYR A 71 0.72 -7.49 0.29
C TYR A 71 0.78 -6.27 1.20
N GLU A 72 1.99 -5.85 1.57
CA GLU A 72 2.26 -4.52 2.11
C GLU A 72 2.81 -3.63 0.99
N ILE A 73 2.23 -2.43 0.87
CA ILE A 73 2.57 -1.43 -0.13
C ILE A 73 3.04 -0.17 0.59
N GLY A 74 4.28 0.22 0.34
CA GLY A 74 4.85 1.47 0.82
C GLY A 74 4.59 2.59 -0.18
N VAL A 75 3.85 3.61 0.24
CA VAL A 75 3.48 4.78 -0.56
C VAL A 75 4.08 6.02 0.04
N ILE A 76 4.58 6.92 -0.79
CA ILE A 76 4.92 8.29 -0.40
C ILE A 76 4.06 9.27 -1.18
N GLU A 77 3.76 10.40 -0.57
CA GLU A 77 3.18 11.55 -1.26
C GLU A 77 4.30 12.52 -1.65
N ARG A 78 4.38 12.85 -2.93
CA ARG A 78 5.35 13.79 -3.49
C ARG A 78 4.61 15.05 -3.96
N SER A 79 4.94 16.20 -3.37
CA SER A 79 4.49 17.49 -3.89
C SER A 79 5.42 17.96 -5.01
N TRP A 80 4.86 18.26 -6.17
CA TRP A 80 5.58 18.87 -7.30
C TRP A 80 5.45 20.39 -7.28
N MET A 81 4.26 20.88 -6.96
CA MET A 81 3.91 22.29 -6.80
C MET A 81 2.85 22.40 -5.68
N PRO A 82 2.63 23.60 -5.11
CA PRO A 82 1.54 23.79 -4.16
C PRO A 82 0.20 23.33 -4.76
N GLY A 83 -0.43 22.34 -4.11
CA GLY A 83 -1.70 21.76 -4.56
C GLY A 83 -1.59 20.65 -5.62
N ILE A 84 -0.38 20.27 -6.06
CA ILE A 84 -0.16 19.12 -6.95
C ILE A 84 0.64 18.07 -6.18
N THR A 85 -0.06 17.00 -5.80
CA THR A 85 0.45 15.86 -5.03
C THR A 85 0.34 14.60 -5.87
N GLU A 86 1.45 13.86 -6.00
CA GLU A 86 1.51 12.57 -6.69
C GLU A 86 1.81 11.46 -5.68
N HIS A 87 1.12 10.33 -5.76
CA HIS A 87 1.47 9.15 -4.99
C HIS A 87 2.48 8.30 -5.73
N VAL A 88 3.53 7.92 -5.01
CA VAL A 88 4.61 7.10 -5.53
C VAL A 88 4.71 5.84 -4.68
N ILE A 89 4.52 4.68 -5.31
CA ILE A 89 4.73 3.37 -4.69
C ILE A 89 6.21 3.07 -4.73
N VAL A 90 6.83 3.02 -3.55
CA VAL A 90 8.29 2.87 -3.38
C VAL A 90 8.72 1.46 -2.96
N HIS A 91 7.77 0.64 -2.53
CA HIS A 91 7.99 -0.69 -1.98
C HIS A 91 6.72 -1.53 -2.10
N ALA A 92 6.85 -2.76 -2.57
CA ALA A 92 5.79 -3.76 -2.53
C ALA A 92 6.37 -5.11 -2.14
N MET A 93 5.75 -5.76 -1.16
CA MET A 93 6.13 -7.12 -0.76
C MET A 93 4.95 -7.89 -0.19
N ARG A 94 5.12 -9.21 0.01
CA ARG A 94 4.19 -9.97 0.86
C ARG A 94 4.17 -9.35 2.25
N ALA A 95 2.99 -9.15 2.80
CA ALA A 95 2.83 -8.48 4.09
C ALA A 95 3.62 -9.22 5.18
N ARG A 96 4.38 -8.46 5.98
CA ARG A 96 5.04 -9.03 7.17
C ARG A 96 3.97 -9.43 8.18
N LEU A 97 4.22 -10.52 8.93
CA LEU A 97 3.31 -11.02 9.96
C LEU A 97 2.80 -9.94 10.94
N SER A 98 3.66 -8.98 11.29
CA SER A 98 3.29 -7.83 12.14
C SER A 98 2.19 -6.98 11.52
N TYR A 99 2.26 -6.74 10.21
CA TYR A 99 1.29 -5.95 9.47
C TYR A 99 0.06 -6.76 9.06
N GLU A 100 0.20 -8.06 8.78
CA GLU A 100 -0.95 -8.97 8.63
C GLU A 100 -1.82 -8.96 9.90
N THR A 101 -1.19 -9.04 11.08
CA THR A 101 -1.88 -9.02 12.36
C THR A 101 -2.63 -7.69 12.59
N LYS A 102 -1.99 -6.56 12.25
CA LYS A 102 -2.64 -5.24 12.31
C LYS A 102 -3.83 -5.16 11.35
N TRP A 103 -3.64 -5.60 10.10
CA TRP A 103 -4.69 -5.60 9.07
C TRP A 103 -5.90 -6.44 9.50
N LEU A 104 -5.69 -7.68 9.97
CA LEU A 104 -6.76 -8.53 10.51
C LEU A 104 -7.49 -7.83 11.65
N THR A 105 -6.75 -7.27 12.61
CA THR A 105 -7.33 -6.57 13.76
C THR A 105 -8.20 -5.39 13.33
N LEU A 106 -7.76 -4.62 12.33
CA LEU A 106 -8.51 -3.49 11.80
C LEU A 106 -9.76 -3.95 11.02
N GLN A 107 -9.64 -4.98 10.17
CA GLN A 107 -10.76 -5.55 9.41
C GLN A 107 -11.90 -6.03 10.32
N TYR A 108 -11.58 -6.72 11.42
CA TYR A 108 -12.61 -7.20 12.36
C TYR A 108 -13.20 -6.08 13.24
N ARG A 109 -12.49 -4.97 13.44
CA ARG A 109 -13.03 -3.79 14.14
C ARG A 109 -14.04 -3.03 13.28
N THR A 110 -13.90 -3.09 11.97
CA THR A 110 -14.82 -2.48 11.00
C THR A 110 -16.06 -3.32 10.69
N GLY A 111 -16.14 -4.56 11.16
CA GLY A 111 -17.27 -5.48 10.90
C GLY A 111 -18.51 -5.28 11.80
N ARG A 112 -18.90 -4.04 12.13
CA ARG A 112 -20.15 -3.72 12.84
C ARG A 112 -21.08 -2.86 12.02
#